data_AF-A0A959IZG4-F1
#
_entry.id   AF-A0A959IZG4-F1
#
_cell.length_a   1.000
_cell.length_b   1.000
_cell.length_c   1.000
_cell.angle_alpha   90.00
_cell.angle_beta   90.00
_cell.angle_gamma   90.00
#
_symmetry.space_group_name_H-M   'P 1'
#
loop_
_entity.id
_entity.type
_entity.pdbx_description
1 polymer ?
#
loop_
_entity_poly.entity_id
_entity_poly.type
_entity_poly.pdbx_seq_one_letter_code
_entity_poly.pdbx_strand_id
1 'polypeptide(L)'
;MSAENITSSEQTKAELRERRDIPIFYHPDWLDIVCGEGQYFYLDVRNGGGALMAFMPVCLKNKYGIRAMTMPRLTPYGGVFFMPEVTEGKRTTVYTKVKKTVEDLLDQLQNYAFIGVSSFPDFPDAQVFNWKGFKSSVRYTYLIDGNTDVDTYESALDSKMRNSISTAQPAIELVHSKDVDLFFEINQETFNRKQVEMIYDIGLV
;
A
#
# COMPACT_ATOMS: atom_id res chain seq x y z
N MET A 1 11.23 -12.27 16.69
CA MET A 1 11.07 -10.82 16.92
C MET A 1 11.54 -10.56 18.34
N SER A 2 12.43 -9.58 18.52
CA SER A 2 12.85 -9.11 19.85
C SER A 2 11.66 -8.41 20.55
N ALA A 3 11.71 -8.31 21.88
CA ALA A 3 10.69 -7.60 22.66
C ALA A 3 10.59 -6.11 22.27
N GLU A 4 11.71 -5.49 21.88
CA GLU A 4 11.77 -4.09 21.42
C GLU A 4 10.95 -3.87 20.13
N ASN A 5 11.03 -4.78 19.16
CA ASN A 5 10.29 -4.66 17.89
C ASN A 5 8.76 -4.79 18.10
N ILE A 6 8.33 -5.55 19.11
CA ILE A 6 6.90 -5.70 19.43
C ILE A 6 6.38 -4.39 20.02
N THR A 7 7.08 -3.83 21.01
CA THR A 7 6.69 -2.55 21.63
C THR A 7 6.68 -1.41 20.61
N SER A 8 7.68 -1.33 19.74
CA SER A 8 7.76 -0.30 18.68
C SER A 8 6.62 -0.42 17.67
N SER A 9 6.25 -1.65 17.30
CA SER A 9 5.12 -1.89 16.40
C SER A 9 3.78 -1.44 17.00
N GLU A 10 3.52 -1.70 18.28
CA GLU A 10 2.25 -1.30 18.91
C GLU A 10 2.15 0.23 19.06
N GLN A 11 3.25 0.90 19.40
CA GLN A 11 3.32 2.36 19.37
C GLN A 11 3.01 2.91 17.97
N THR A 12 3.61 2.30 16.94
CA THR A 12 3.38 2.69 15.54
C THR A 12 1.92 2.47 15.12
N LYS A 13 1.30 1.34 15.49
CA LYS A 13 -0.14 1.11 15.24
C LYS A 13 -1.01 2.21 15.85
N ALA A 14 -0.76 2.58 17.11
CA ALA A 14 -1.52 3.63 17.78
C ALA A 14 -1.35 4.99 17.09
N GLU A 15 -0.13 5.36 16.71
CA GLU A 15 0.16 6.61 16.00
C GLU A 15 -0.52 6.65 14.61
N LEU A 16 -0.48 5.54 13.87
CA LEU A 16 -1.04 5.48 12.50
C LEU A 16 -2.57 5.45 12.47
N ARG A 17 -3.27 4.94 13.50
CA ARG A 17 -4.74 4.98 13.58
C ARG A 17 -5.30 6.41 13.63
N GLU A 18 -4.53 7.34 14.17
CA GLU A 18 -4.90 8.76 14.23
C GLU A 18 -4.55 9.52 12.95
N ARG A 19 -3.77 8.92 12.04
CA ARG A 19 -3.37 9.55 10.78
C ARG A 19 -4.44 9.42 9.71
N ARG A 20 -4.49 10.44 8.84
CA ARG A 20 -5.38 10.50 7.65
C ARG A 20 -4.61 10.80 6.37
N ASP A 21 -3.32 11.04 6.51
CA ASP A 21 -2.33 11.39 5.48
C ASP A 21 -1.55 10.16 4.98
N ILE A 22 -1.95 8.94 5.37
CA ILE A 22 -1.34 7.69 4.92
C ILE A 22 -2.30 6.92 4.00
N PRO A 23 -1.80 6.20 2.99
CA PRO A 23 -2.64 5.37 2.14
C PRO A 23 -3.34 4.27 2.95
N ILE A 24 -4.59 3.96 2.61
CA ILE A 24 -5.40 2.96 3.32
C ILE A 24 -4.71 1.60 3.47
N PHE A 25 -3.94 1.16 2.46
CA PHE A 25 -3.23 -0.12 2.45
C PHE A 25 -2.13 -0.24 3.51
N TYR A 26 -1.70 0.89 4.05
CA TYR A 26 -0.71 1.00 5.12
C TYR A 26 -1.37 1.21 6.48
N HIS A 27 -2.69 1.46 6.54
CA HIS A 27 -3.43 1.80 7.75
C HIS A 27 -3.71 0.54 8.59
N PRO A 28 -3.61 0.62 9.94
CA PRO A 28 -3.89 -0.52 10.81
C PRO A 28 -5.27 -1.14 10.57
N ASP A 29 -6.33 -0.34 10.47
CA ASP A 29 -7.69 -0.85 10.23
C ASP A 29 -7.82 -1.70 8.97
N TRP A 30 -7.08 -1.36 7.91
CA TRP A 30 -7.04 -2.17 6.69
C TRP A 30 -6.32 -3.50 6.93
N LEU A 31 -5.15 -3.45 7.57
CA LEU A 31 -4.33 -4.64 7.85
C LEU A 31 -4.99 -5.58 8.87
N ASP A 32 -5.75 -5.04 9.82
CA ASP A 32 -6.59 -5.80 10.75
C ASP A 32 -7.62 -6.64 9.97
N ILE A 33 -8.23 -6.08 8.91
CA ILE A 33 -9.18 -6.78 8.03
C ILE A 33 -8.48 -7.82 7.14
N VAL A 34 -7.40 -7.44 6.44
CA VAL A 34 -6.83 -8.30 5.38
C VAL A 34 -5.77 -9.30 5.86
N CYS A 35 -5.11 -9.04 6.99
CA CYS A 35 -4.12 -9.95 7.58
C CYS A 35 -4.71 -10.70 8.79
N GLY A 36 -5.62 -10.08 9.53
CA GLY A 36 -6.15 -10.61 10.80
C GLY A 36 -5.29 -10.20 12.00
N GLU A 37 -5.93 -10.18 13.18
CA GLU A 37 -5.27 -9.74 14.42
C GLU A 37 -4.01 -10.57 14.73
N GLY A 38 -2.91 -9.88 15.03
CA GLY A 38 -1.62 -10.49 15.34
C GLY A 38 -0.87 -11.11 14.15
N GLN A 39 -1.42 -11.05 12.94
CA GLN A 39 -0.75 -11.55 11.72
C GLN A 39 0.09 -10.49 10.99
N TYR A 40 0.20 -9.29 11.57
CA TYR A 40 1.08 -8.25 11.04
C TYR A 40 1.68 -7.39 12.15
N PHE A 41 2.79 -6.75 11.81
CA PHE A 41 3.46 -5.75 12.65
C PHE A 41 4.10 -4.70 11.74
N TYR A 42 4.50 -3.58 12.32
CA TYR A 42 5.29 -2.57 11.60
C TYR A 42 6.75 -2.69 11.97
N LEU A 43 7.61 -2.62 10.95
CA LEU A 43 8.96 -2.13 11.13
C LEU A 43 8.91 -0.61 11.07
N ASP A 44 9.62 0.05 11.96
CA ASP A 44 9.71 1.49 11.99
C ASP A 44 11.13 1.99 12.21
N VAL A 45 11.37 3.21 11.78
CA VAL A 45 12.58 3.98 12.08
C VAL A 45 12.13 5.28 12.68
N ARG A 46 12.70 5.61 13.85
CA ARG A 46 12.42 6.84 14.60
C ARG A 46 13.69 7.69 14.70
N ASN A 47 13.54 9.00 14.80
CA ASN A 47 14.67 9.90 15.04
C ASN A 47 15.11 9.85 16.52
N GLY A 48 16.19 10.55 16.87
CA GLY A 48 16.70 10.59 18.24
C GLY A 48 15.73 11.20 19.28
N GLY A 49 14.70 11.92 18.83
CA GLY A 49 13.61 12.43 19.66
C GLY A 49 12.38 11.52 19.73
N GLY A 50 12.42 10.35 19.09
CA GLY A 50 11.34 9.36 19.08
C GLY A 50 10.25 9.59 18.02
N ALA A 51 10.36 10.62 17.18
CA ALA A 51 9.39 10.85 16.11
C ALA A 51 9.55 9.82 14.99
N LEU A 52 8.43 9.30 14.49
CA LEU A 52 8.39 8.36 13.38
C LEU A 52 8.96 9.02 12.11
N MET A 53 9.87 8.32 11.43
CA MET A 53 10.53 8.80 10.20
C MET A 53 10.08 7.98 8.99
N ALA A 54 9.94 6.67 9.17
CA ALA A 54 9.40 5.78 8.16
C ALA A 54 8.89 4.51 8.82
N PHE A 55 8.04 3.79 8.09
CA PHE A 55 7.56 2.48 8.50
C PHE A 55 7.28 1.58 7.31
N MET A 56 7.17 0.28 7.58
CA MET A 56 6.86 -0.75 6.59
C MET A 56 5.97 -1.81 7.24
N PRO A 57 4.75 -2.06 6.72
CA PRO A 57 3.92 -3.14 7.24
C PRO A 57 4.52 -4.50 6.85
N VAL A 58 4.57 -5.41 7.82
CA VAL A 58 5.01 -6.80 7.64
C VAL A 58 3.84 -7.72 7.92
N CYS A 59 3.13 -8.16 6.88
CA CYS A 59 2.15 -9.23 7.01
C CYS A 59 2.83 -10.60 6.94
N LEU A 60 2.61 -11.38 7.99
CA LEU A 60 3.20 -12.69 8.21
C LEU A 60 2.34 -13.78 7.58
N LYS A 61 2.99 -14.71 6.90
CA LYS A 61 2.39 -15.96 6.46
C LYS A 61 3.26 -17.11 6.90
N ASN A 62 2.66 -18.06 7.62
CA ASN A 62 3.31 -19.31 7.98
C ASN A 62 2.63 -20.45 7.24
N LYS A 63 3.40 -21.19 6.43
CA LYS A 63 2.91 -22.40 5.77
C LYS A 63 3.99 -23.48 5.88
N TYR A 64 3.63 -24.63 6.45
CA TYR A 64 4.54 -25.77 6.66
C TYR A 64 5.85 -25.39 7.40
N GLY A 65 5.77 -24.48 8.39
CA GLY A 65 6.93 -24.02 9.17
C GLY A 65 7.80 -22.98 8.45
N ILE A 66 7.48 -22.63 7.21
CA ILE A 66 8.16 -21.59 6.44
C ILE A 66 7.49 -20.25 6.75
N ARG A 67 8.27 -19.33 7.34
CA ARG A 67 7.86 -17.95 7.58
C ARG A 67 8.17 -17.10 6.36
N ALA A 68 7.14 -16.49 5.80
CA ALA A 68 7.24 -15.57 4.67
C ALA A 68 6.58 -14.23 5.00
N MET A 69 7.12 -13.18 4.42
CA MET A 69 6.49 -11.87 4.33
C MET A 69 5.90 -11.72 2.94
N THR A 70 4.59 -11.57 2.86
CA THR A 70 3.87 -11.45 1.58
C THR A 70 2.81 -10.38 1.66
N MET A 71 2.55 -9.72 0.53
CA MET A 71 1.43 -8.82 0.38
C MET A 71 0.10 -9.55 0.66
N PRO A 72 -0.78 -9.02 1.53
CA PRO A 72 -2.11 -9.56 1.71
C PRO A 72 -2.98 -9.37 0.46
N ARG A 73 -4.11 -10.08 0.40
CA ARG A 73 -5.05 -9.93 -0.72
C ARG A 73 -5.59 -8.50 -0.74
N LEU A 74 -5.98 -8.04 -1.93
CA LEU A 74 -6.55 -6.70 -2.17
C LEU A 74 -5.63 -5.54 -1.76
N THR A 75 -4.35 -5.79 -1.50
CA THR A 75 -3.39 -4.80 -1.00
C THR A 75 -2.27 -4.62 -2.02
N PRO A 76 -2.36 -3.60 -2.90
CA PRO A 76 -1.40 -3.42 -4.00
C PRO A 76 -0.03 -2.91 -3.53
N TYR A 77 0.03 -2.23 -2.38
CA TYR A 77 1.24 -1.57 -1.88
C TYR A 77 1.47 -1.87 -0.40
N GLY A 78 2.73 -2.12 -0.02
CA GLY A 78 3.14 -2.44 1.35
C GLY A 78 4.65 -2.36 1.58
N GLY A 79 5.36 -1.63 0.72
CA GLY A 79 6.79 -1.34 0.86
C GLY A 79 7.07 -0.32 1.97
N VAL A 80 8.18 0.43 1.87
CA VAL A 80 8.49 1.49 2.83
C VAL A 80 7.62 2.73 2.56
N PHE A 81 7.04 3.29 3.61
CA PHE A 81 6.39 4.60 3.59
C PHE A 81 7.24 5.59 4.41
N PHE A 82 7.52 6.75 3.84
CA PHE A 82 8.32 7.81 4.46
C PHE A 82 7.43 8.91 5.00
N MET A 83 7.72 9.40 6.21
CA MET A 83 7.12 10.64 6.70
C MET A 83 7.70 11.84 5.92
N PRO A 84 6.94 12.95 5.76
CA PRO A 84 7.37 14.11 4.99
C PRO A 84 8.76 14.64 5.37
N GLU A 85 9.14 14.57 6.65
CA GLU A 85 10.43 15.05 7.15
C GLU A 85 11.65 14.32 6.53
N VAL A 86 11.44 13.12 5.98
CA VAL A 86 12.46 12.33 5.28
C VAL A 86 12.58 12.76 3.82
N THR A 87 11.46 13.05 3.17
CA THR A 87 11.35 13.31 1.72
C THR A 87 11.47 14.79 1.36
N GLU A 88 11.38 15.69 2.33
CA GLU A 88 11.50 17.13 2.13
C GLU A 88 12.95 17.66 2.25
N GLY A 89 13.23 18.68 1.45
CA GLY A 89 14.48 19.47 1.48
C GLY A 89 15.37 19.30 0.26
N LYS A 90 16.67 19.59 0.43
CA LYS A 90 17.65 19.51 -0.67
C LYS A 90 17.83 18.06 -1.12
N ARG A 91 17.85 17.83 -2.43
CA ARG A 91 17.95 16.49 -3.06
C ARG A 91 19.04 15.59 -2.46
N THR A 92 20.24 16.10 -2.24
CA THR A 92 21.35 15.32 -1.67
C THR A 92 21.10 14.87 -0.24
N THR A 93 20.45 15.73 0.55
CA THR A 93 20.05 15.44 1.93
C THR A 93 18.93 14.40 1.97
N VAL A 94 17.91 14.57 1.14
CA VAL A 94 16.80 13.60 1.01
C VAL A 94 17.33 12.23 0.61
N TYR A 95 18.18 12.17 -0.41
CA TYR A 95 18.80 10.91 -0.85
C TYR A 95 19.53 10.19 0.30
N THR A 96 20.32 10.94 1.07
CA THR A 96 21.08 10.38 2.21
C THR A 96 20.13 9.87 3.30
N LYS A 97 19.08 10.64 3.64
CA LYS A 97 18.07 10.25 4.64
C LYS A 97 17.30 9.00 4.20
N VAL A 98 16.77 9.01 2.98
CA VAL A 98 16.03 7.88 2.38
C VAL A 98 16.88 6.63 2.40
N LYS A 99 18.11 6.71 1.88
CA LYS A 99 19.03 5.57 1.85
C LYS A 99 19.22 4.96 3.24
N LYS A 100 19.63 5.79 4.21
CA LYS A 100 19.87 5.34 5.58
C LYS A 100 18.61 4.73 6.21
N THR A 101 17.46 5.37 6.02
CA THR A 101 16.18 4.92 6.58
C THR A 101 15.78 3.56 6.02
N VAL A 102 15.97 3.33 4.72
CA VAL A 102 15.71 2.02 4.11
C VAL A 102 16.72 0.98 4.62
N GLU A 103 18.00 1.32 4.74
CA GLU A 103 19.00 0.40 5.32
C GLU A 103 18.62 -0.01 6.74
N ASP A 104 18.25 0.95 7.60
CA ASP A 104 17.85 0.72 8.99
C ASP A 104 16.57 -0.13 9.10
N LEU A 105 15.62 0.00 8.17
CA LEU A 105 14.43 -0.88 8.10
C LEU A 105 14.81 -2.29 7.64
N LEU A 106 15.63 -2.41 6.59
CA LEU A 106 16.00 -3.71 6.02
C LEU A 106 16.89 -4.53 6.98
N ASP A 107 17.70 -3.88 7.81
CA ASP A 107 18.51 -4.57 8.83
C ASP A 107 17.66 -5.21 9.95
N GLN A 108 16.42 -4.76 10.11
CA GLN A 108 15.43 -5.39 11.00
C GLN A 108 14.78 -6.63 10.37
N LEU A 109 14.85 -6.81 9.04
CA LEU A 109 14.30 -7.96 8.34
C LEU A 109 15.25 -9.16 8.45
N GLN A 110 15.13 -9.91 9.56
CA GLN A 110 15.86 -11.14 9.77
C GLN A 110 14.91 -12.35 9.81
N ASN A 111 15.40 -13.51 9.36
CA ASN A 111 14.76 -14.82 9.53
C ASN A 111 13.45 -15.06 8.73
N TYR A 112 13.39 -14.58 7.49
CA TYR A 112 12.30 -14.93 6.56
C TYR A 112 12.84 -15.70 5.36
N ALA A 113 12.15 -16.78 4.99
CA ALA A 113 12.52 -17.57 3.82
C ALA A 113 12.15 -16.86 2.51
N PHE A 114 11.16 -15.98 2.56
CA PHE A 114 10.68 -15.22 1.41
C PHE A 114 10.14 -13.86 1.85
N ILE A 115 10.50 -12.81 1.11
CA ILE A 115 9.98 -11.45 1.28
C ILE A 115 9.58 -10.95 -0.10
N GLY A 116 8.30 -10.61 -0.26
CA GLY A 116 7.76 -10.06 -1.50
C GLY A 116 6.84 -8.89 -1.22
N VAL A 117 7.24 -7.69 -1.66
CA VAL A 117 6.49 -6.45 -1.52
C VAL A 117 6.42 -5.66 -2.81
N SER A 118 5.43 -4.79 -2.91
CA SER A 118 5.36 -3.75 -3.93
C SER A 118 5.31 -2.39 -3.22
N SER A 119 6.20 -1.49 -3.61
CA SER A 119 6.23 -0.13 -3.07
C SER A 119 5.19 0.74 -3.78
N PHE A 120 4.80 1.84 -3.12
CA PHE A 120 3.99 2.86 -3.75
C PHE A 120 4.71 3.44 -4.99
N PRO A 121 3.98 3.91 -6.04
CA PRO A 121 4.60 4.30 -7.30
C PRO A 121 5.63 5.44 -7.23
N ASP A 122 5.61 6.24 -6.17
CA ASP A 122 6.53 7.36 -5.93
C ASP A 122 7.82 6.97 -5.21
N PHE A 123 8.04 5.67 -4.96
CA PHE A 123 9.18 5.21 -4.17
C PHE A 123 10.52 5.61 -4.82
N PRO A 124 11.38 6.35 -4.10
CA PRO A 124 12.46 7.12 -4.70
C PRO A 124 13.68 6.30 -5.15
N ASP A 125 14.05 5.22 -4.44
CA ASP A 125 15.28 4.49 -4.75
C ASP A 125 15.26 3.00 -4.32
N ALA A 126 15.13 2.11 -5.30
CA ALA A 126 15.20 0.66 -5.09
C ALA A 126 16.63 0.10 -5.00
N GLN A 127 17.69 0.91 -5.20
CA GLN A 127 19.07 0.42 -5.16
C GLN A 127 19.45 -0.16 -3.80
N VAL A 128 18.93 0.41 -2.71
CA VAL A 128 19.21 -0.05 -1.34
C VAL A 128 18.75 -1.50 -1.14
N PHE A 129 17.60 -1.87 -1.70
CA PHE A 129 17.12 -3.25 -1.70
C PHE A 129 18.10 -4.17 -2.43
N ASN A 130 18.58 -3.77 -3.60
CA ASN A 130 19.55 -4.56 -4.35
C ASN A 130 20.88 -4.74 -3.58
N TRP A 131 21.36 -3.71 -2.89
CA TRP A 131 22.58 -3.81 -2.07
C TRP A 131 22.43 -4.75 -0.86
N LYS A 132 21.22 -4.87 -0.32
CA LYS A 132 20.87 -5.85 0.73
C LYS A 132 20.54 -7.25 0.15
N GLY A 133 20.75 -7.47 -1.15
CA GLY A 133 20.59 -8.78 -1.80
C GLY A 133 19.17 -9.09 -2.28
N PHE A 134 18.23 -8.14 -2.21
CA PHE A 134 16.90 -8.31 -2.77
C PHE A 134 16.92 -8.16 -4.30
N LYS A 135 15.92 -8.75 -4.96
CA LYS A 135 15.68 -8.54 -6.39
C LYS A 135 14.59 -7.50 -6.58
N SER A 136 14.91 -6.42 -7.29
CA SER A 136 13.97 -5.35 -7.59
C SER A 136 13.55 -5.37 -9.06
N SER A 137 12.30 -5.03 -9.34
CA SER A 137 11.75 -4.86 -10.69
C SER A 137 10.83 -3.64 -10.74
N VAL A 138 10.85 -2.90 -11.85
CA VAL A 138 9.96 -1.75 -12.05
C VAL A 138 8.60 -2.22 -12.59
N ARG A 139 7.52 -1.64 -12.07
CA ARG A 139 6.15 -1.81 -12.55
C ARG A 139 5.57 -0.44 -12.87
N TYR A 140 4.76 -0.38 -13.91
CA TYR A 140 4.08 0.85 -14.33
C TYR A 140 2.61 0.80 -13.92
N THR A 141 2.09 1.94 -13.49
CA THR A 141 0.66 2.16 -13.24
C THR A 141 0.30 3.57 -13.68
N TYR A 142 -0.98 3.79 -13.92
CA TYR A 142 -1.52 5.12 -14.20
C TYR A 142 -1.83 5.85 -12.89
N LEU A 143 -1.50 7.14 -12.82
CA LEU A 143 -1.86 8.02 -11.71
C LEU A 143 -2.72 9.15 -12.27
N ILE A 144 -3.83 9.41 -11.60
CA ILE A 144 -4.73 10.54 -11.86
C ILE A 144 -4.61 11.47 -10.66
N ASP A 145 -4.25 12.73 -10.89
CA ASP A 145 -4.09 13.72 -9.84
C ASP A 145 -5.46 14.26 -9.37
N GLY A 146 -5.92 13.82 -8.21
CA GLY A 146 -7.20 14.26 -7.65
C GLY A 146 -7.34 15.77 -7.42
N ASN A 147 -6.25 16.55 -7.54
CA ASN A 147 -6.28 18.01 -7.40
C ASN A 147 -6.49 18.76 -8.73
N THR A 148 -6.45 18.06 -9.86
CA THR A 148 -6.73 18.65 -11.17
C THR A 148 -8.24 18.82 -11.35
N ASP A 149 -8.67 19.96 -11.89
CA ASP A 149 -10.09 20.25 -12.13
C ASP A 149 -10.68 19.40 -13.27
N VAL A 150 -12.01 19.25 -13.25
CA VAL A 150 -12.74 18.37 -14.19
C VAL A 150 -12.59 18.85 -15.63
N ASP A 151 -12.63 20.17 -15.89
CA ASP A 151 -12.54 20.72 -17.25
C ASP A 151 -11.16 20.41 -17.85
N THR A 152 -10.10 20.54 -17.06
CA THR A 152 -8.74 20.14 -17.46
C THR A 152 -8.70 18.65 -17.82
N TYR A 153 -9.33 17.79 -17.03
CA TYR A 153 -9.41 16.36 -17.35
C TYR A 153 -10.16 16.08 -18.65
N GLU A 154 -11.34 16.65 -18.82
CA GLU A 154 -12.15 16.46 -20.01
C GLU A 154 -11.43 16.95 -21.27
N SER A 155 -10.69 18.05 -21.18
CA SER A 155 -9.90 18.59 -22.30
C SER A 155 -8.76 17.66 -22.74
N ALA A 156 -8.22 16.86 -21.81
CA ALA A 156 -7.15 15.90 -22.07
C ALA A 156 -7.66 14.56 -22.64
N LEU A 157 -8.96 14.31 -22.62
CA LEU A 157 -9.55 13.08 -23.15
C LEU A 157 -9.52 13.05 -24.68
N ASP A 158 -9.18 11.89 -25.24
CA ASP A 158 -9.31 11.66 -26.66
C ASP A 158 -10.78 11.78 -27.13
N SER A 159 -10.97 12.06 -28.43
CA SER A 159 -12.31 12.26 -28.99
C SER A 159 -13.22 11.02 -28.84
N LYS A 160 -12.64 9.81 -28.79
CA LYS A 160 -13.39 8.57 -28.66
C LYS A 160 -13.97 8.42 -27.26
N MET A 161 -13.18 8.72 -26.23
CA MET A 161 -13.60 8.71 -24.84
C MET A 161 -14.66 9.79 -24.60
N ARG A 162 -14.44 11.03 -25.08
CA ARG A 162 -15.43 12.12 -24.96
C ARG A 162 -16.79 11.74 -25.56
N ASN A 163 -16.78 11.17 -26.77
CA ASN A 163 -18.02 10.72 -27.42
C ASN A 163 -18.71 9.58 -26.64
N SER A 164 -17.92 8.65 -26.07
CA SER A 164 -18.45 7.54 -25.28
C SER A 164 -19.13 8.03 -24.00
N ILE A 165 -18.51 8.97 -23.29
CA ILE A 165 -19.07 9.61 -22.09
C ILE A 165 -20.37 10.35 -22.45
N SER A 166 -20.34 11.22 -23.47
CA SER A 166 -21.50 12.00 -23.89
C SER A 166 -22.69 11.14 -24.31
N THR A 167 -22.43 9.98 -24.92
CA THR A 167 -23.49 9.03 -25.31
C THR A 167 -24.08 8.29 -24.12
N ALA A 168 -23.25 7.92 -23.13
CA ALA A 168 -23.67 7.14 -21.98
C ALA A 168 -24.37 7.99 -20.90
N GLN A 169 -23.92 9.22 -20.69
CA GLN A 169 -24.38 10.12 -19.63
C GLN A 169 -25.91 10.27 -19.52
N PRO A 170 -26.68 10.50 -20.61
CA PRO A 170 -28.14 10.61 -20.51
C PRO A 170 -28.85 9.27 -20.23
N ALA A 171 -28.16 8.14 -20.35
CA ALA A 171 -28.71 6.79 -20.20
C ALA A 171 -28.36 6.13 -18.85
N ILE A 172 -27.59 6.80 -17.99
CA ILE A 172 -27.13 6.26 -16.70
C ILE A 172 -27.51 7.18 -15.55
N GLU A 173 -27.75 6.57 -14.39
CA GLU A 173 -27.91 7.27 -13.12
C GLU A 173 -26.73 6.92 -12.20
N LEU A 174 -26.13 7.93 -11.56
CA LEU A 174 -25.07 7.73 -10.57
C LEU A 174 -25.70 7.71 -9.18
N VAL A 175 -25.61 6.57 -8.50
CA VAL A 175 -26.16 6.35 -7.16
C VAL A 175 -25.04 6.01 -6.19
N HIS A 176 -24.98 6.73 -5.07
CA HIS A 176 -24.13 6.38 -3.94
C HIS A 176 -24.85 5.36 -3.06
N SER A 177 -24.30 4.16 -2.93
CA SER A 177 -24.85 3.09 -2.10
C SER A 177 -23.81 2.59 -1.10
N LYS A 178 -24.31 2.09 0.04
CA LYS A 178 -23.54 1.31 1.03
C LYS A 178 -23.95 -0.17 1.04
N ASP A 179 -24.68 -0.58 0.01
CA ASP A 179 -25.13 -1.96 -0.18
C ASP A 179 -23.96 -2.83 -0.62
N VAL A 180 -23.36 -3.49 0.37
CA VAL A 180 -22.22 -4.40 0.19
C VAL A 180 -22.63 -5.67 -0.55
N ASP A 181 -23.85 -6.16 -0.31
CA ASP A 181 -24.38 -7.37 -0.96
C ASP A 181 -24.50 -7.15 -2.47
N LEU A 182 -25.09 -6.01 -2.87
CA LEU A 182 -25.18 -5.63 -4.28
C LEU A 182 -23.81 -5.45 -4.93
N PHE A 183 -22.86 -4.83 -4.23
CA PHE A 183 -21.48 -4.70 -4.73
C PHE A 183 -20.86 -6.07 -4.97
N PHE A 184 -20.99 -6.99 -4.01
CA PHE A 184 -20.44 -8.34 -4.11
C PHE A 184 -21.04 -9.13 -5.28
N GLU A 185 -22.37 -9.04 -5.46
CA GLU A 185 -23.08 -9.67 -6.59
C GLU A 185 -22.54 -9.18 -7.94
N ILE A 186 -22.50 -7.86 -8.16
CA ILE A 186 -21.99 -7.24 -9.40
C ILE A 186 -20.53 -7.63 -9.64
N ASN A 187 -19.72 -7.68 -8.58
CA ASN A 187 -18.32 -8.06 -8.70
C ASN A 187 -18.19 -9.54 -9.12
N GLN A 188 -18.96 -10.43 -8.49
CA GLN A 188 -18.98 -11.86 -8.80
C GLN A 188 -19.36 -12.12 -10.26
N GLU A 189 -20.33 -11.40 -10.83
CA GLU A 189 -20.67 -11.51 -12.25
C GLU A 189 -19.47 -11.21 -13.17
N THR A 190 -18.64 -10.23 -12.79
CA THR A 190 -17.43 -9.88 -13.55
C THR A 190 -16.38 -10.98 -13.51
N PHE A 191 -16.18 -11.62 -12.36
CA PHE A 191 -15.26 -12.77 -12.21
C PHE A 191 -15.77 -13.99 -12.99
N ASN A 192 -17.07 -14.30 -12.89
CA ASN A 192 -17.71 -15.38 -13.63
C ASN A 192 -17.57 -15.20 -15.15
N ARG A 193 -17.83 -13.98 -15.66
CA ARG A 193 -17.66 -13.65 -17.09
C ARG A 193 -16.23 -13.84 -17.57
N LYS A 194 -15.25 -13.52 -16.72
CA LYS A 194 -13.81 -13.71 -17.02
C LYS A 194 -13.31 -15.13 -16.77
N GLN A 195 -14.16 -16.04 -16.27
CA GLN A 195 -13.81 -17.41 -15.89
C GLN A 195 -12.63 -17.47 -14.90
N VAL A 196 -12.58 -16.54 -13.95
CA VAL A 196 -11.57 -16.50 -12.89
C VAL A 196 -12.23 -16.61 -11.53
N GLU A 197 -11.57 -17.30 -10.60
CA GLU A 197 -12.06 -17.47 -9.24
C GLU A 197 -12.04 -16.14 -8.49
N MET A 198 -13.09 -15.88 -7.71
CA MET A 198 -13.18 -14.71 -6.85
C MET A 198 -12.16 -14.83 -5.71
N ILE A 199 -11.35 -13.78 -5.52
CA ILE A 199 -10.22 -13.82 -4.58
C ILE A 199 -10.60 -13.40 -3.15
N TYR A 200 -11.88 -13.13 -2.89
CA TYR A 200 -12.42 -12.72 -1.59
C TYR A 200 -13.89 -13.15 -1.45
N ASP A 201 -14.38 -13.20 -0.21
CA ASP A 201 -15.77 -13.47 0.13
C ASP A 201 -16.45 -12.21 0.70
N ILE A 202 -17.75 -12.31 0.94
CA ILE A 202 -18.57 -11.18 1.42
C ILE A 202 -18.21 -10.72 2.84
N GLY A 203 -17.55 -11.55 3.65
CA GLY A 203 -17.10 -11.16 4.98
C GLY A 203 -15.88 -10.23 4.97
N LEU A 204 -15.24 -10.05 3.81
CA LEU A 204 -14.12 -9.12 3.61
C LEU A 204 -14.57 -7.76 3.06
N VAL A 205 -15.83 -7.62 2.61
CA VAL A 205 -16.39 -6.40 2.00
C VAL A 205 -17.25 -5.67 3.02
#